data_AF-A0A967WUL8-F1
#
_entry.id   AF-A0A967WUL8-F1
#
_cell.length_a   1.000
_cell.length_b   1.000
_cell.length_c   1.000
_cell.angle_alpha   90.00
_cell.angle_beta   90.00
_cell.angle_gamma   90.00
#
_symmetry.space_group_name_H-M   'P 1'
#
loop_
_entity.id
_entity.type
_entity.pdbx_description
1 polymer ?
#
loop_
_entity_poly.entity_id
_entity_poly.type
_entity_poly.pdbx_seq_one_letter_code
_entity_poly.pdbx_strand_id
1 'polypeptide(L)'
;MTVDAYPLHWPHWFPRTDPAHRQRARFNRDGRPLTIADARGRVLREIGAFTRPGHTYRIDPDQVVISTDVPVRQDGLPYSGRKPPEDSGVAVYFELDGEPHVLPCDTWDRVADNMAAIAAHLGAMRGMERWGVGDLRSHFAGFTALEHNPDPDGDWPYILGVSPTAP
;
A
#
# COMPACT_ATOMS: atom_id res chain seq x y z
N MET A 1 12.72 2.02 5.06
CA MET A 1 11.52 2.81 4.73
C MET A 1 10.94 3.39 6.01
N THR A 2 10.74 4.71 6.08
CA THR A 2 10.09 5.42 7.20
C THR A 2 8.70 5.86 6.77
N VAL A 3 7.76 4.91 6.70
CA VAL A 3 6.36 5.18 6.38
C VAL A 3 5.50 4.72 7.56
N ASP A 4 4.61 5.58 8.03
CA ASP A 4 3.71 5.24 9.13
C ASP A 4 2.42 4.57 8.63
N ALA A 5 1.85 3.71 9.47
CA ALA A 5 0.56 3.05 9.19
C ALA A 5 -0.64 4.02 9.25
N TYR A 6 -0.45 5.18 9.90
CA TYR A 6 -1.44 6.24 10.05
C TYR A 6 -0.70 7.58 10.28
N PRO A 7 -1.10 8.69 9.64
CA PRO A 7 -2.14 8.82 8.62
C PRO A 7 -1.77 8.14 7.29
N LEU A 8 -2.68 8.14 6.31
CA LEU A 8 -2.43 7.56 4.98
C LEU A 8 -1.29 8.30 4.26
N HIS A 9 -0.24 7.55 3.92
CA HIS A 9 0.86 8.01 3.08
C HIS A 9 0.63 7.55 1.64
N TRP A 10 0.19 8.46 0.78
CA TRP A 10 -0.07 8.17 -0.64
C TRP A 10 1.15 8.49 -1.52
N PRO A 11 1.53 7.61 -2.47
CA PRO A 11 2.62 7.92 -3.39
C PRO A 11 2.25 9.07 -4.33
N HIS A 12 3.09 10.11 -4.34
CA HIS A 12 2.81 11.39 -5.04
C HIS A 12 2.58 11.24 -6.55
N TRP A 13 3.17 10.22 -7.18
CA TRP A 13 3.09 9.97 -8.61
C TRP A 13 1.85 9.15 -9.01
N PHE A 14 1.12 8.57 -8.05
CA PHE A 14 -0.07 7.80 -8.33
C PHE A 14 -1.34 8.67 -8.16
N PRO A 15 -2.20 8.79 -9.19
CA PRO A 15 -3.36 9.67 -9.11
C PRO A 15 -4.39 9.18 -8.07
N ARG A 16 -5.04 10.12 -7.39
CA ARG A 16 -6.18 9.82 -6.50
C ARG A 16 -7.46 9.59 -7.30
N THR A 17 -8.31 8.69 -6.81
CA THR A 17 -9.69 8.55 -7.28
C THR A 17 -10.57 9.61 -6.60
N ASP A 18 -11.24 10.43 -7.41
CA ASP A 18 -12.26 11.38 -6.93
C ASP A 18 -13.30 10.66 -6.05
N PRO A 19 -13.62 11.14 -4.84
CA PRO A 19 -14.64 10.56 -3.97
C PRO A 19 -15.98 10.26 -4.66
N ALA A 20 -16.41 11.08 -5.63
CA ALA A 20 -17.65 10.87 -6.39
C ALA A 20 -17.58 9.70 -7.38
N HIS A 21 -16.37 9.30 -7.78
CA HIS A 21 -16.13 8.19 -8.71
C HIS A 21 -15.75 6.88 -8.00
N ARG A 22 -15.62 6.89 -6.67
CA ARG A 22 -15.37 5.67 -5.89
C ARG A 22 -16.55 4.71 -6.01
N GLN A 23 -16.25 3.42 -6.16
CA GLN A 23 -17.23 2.39 -6.43
C GLN A 23 -17.46 1.49 -5.22
N ARG A 24 -18.58 0.76 -5.21
CA ARG A 24 -18.82 -0.32 -4.24
C ARG A 24 -18.26 -1.63 -4.76
N ALA A 25 -17.38 -2.28 -3.99
CA ALA A 25 -16.85 -3.57 -4.36
C ALA A 25 -17.79 -4.73 -4.02
N ARG A 26 -17.54 -5.90 -4.63
CA ARG A 26 -18.25 -7.16 -4.32
C ARG A 26 -17.44 -8.11 -3.43
N PHE A 27 -16.31 -7.65 -2.89
CA PHE A 27 -15.49 -8.47 -2.00
C PHE A 27 -16.26 -8.87 -0.75
N ASN A 28 -16.29 -10.17 -0.48
CA ASN A 28 -17.01 -10.73 0.65
C ASN A 28 -16.24 -11.92 1.25
N ARG A 29 -16.62 -12.29 2.47
CA ARG A 29 -16.29 -13.55 3.14
C ARG A 29 -17.62 -14.18 3.55
N ASP A 30 -17.90 -15.36 3.02
CA ASP A 30 -19.11 -16.14 3.33
C ASP A 30 -20.42 -15.33 3.16
N GLY A 31 -20.49 -14.56 2.06
CA GLY A 31 -21.64 -13.71 1.75
C GLY A 31 -21.74 -12.42 2.58
N ARG A 32 -20.78 -12.14 3.47
CA ARG A 32 -20.75 -10.92 4.29
C ARG A 32 -19.68 -9.94 3.79
N PRO A 33 -19.93 -8.61 3.85
CA PRO A 33 -18.91 -7.61 3.53
C PRO A 33 -17.66 -7.81 4.38
N LEU A 34 -16.47 -7.61 3.79
CA LEU A 34 -15.22 -7.77 4.52
C LEU A 34 -15.06 -6.77 5.67
N THR A 35 -14.53 -7.25 6.79
CA THR A 35 -13.97 -6.37 7.82
C THR A 35 -12.56 -5.92 7.42
N ILE A 36 -12.06 -4.84 8.02
CA ILE A 36 -10.67 -4.41 7.82
C ILE A 36 -9.70 -5.49 8.30
N ALA A 37 -10.02 -6.19 9.40
CA ALA A 37 -9.22 -7.31 9.90
C ALA A 37 -9.14 -8.47 8.88
N ASP A 38 -10.27 -8.82 8.25
CA ASP A 38 -10.29 -9.85 7.19
C ASP A 38 -9.44 -9.43 5.99
N ALA A 39 -9.56 -8.18 5.57
CA ALA A 39 -8.83 -7.66 4.42
C ALA A 39 -7.31 -7.56 4.71
N ARG A 40 -6.91 -7.08 5.89
CA ARG A 40 -5.52 -7.11 6.37
C ARG A 40 -4.96 -8.53 6.38
N GLY A 41 -5.71 -9.49 6.92
CA GLY A 41 -5.30 -10.89 6.92
C GLY A 41 -5.14 -11.47 5.51
N ARG A 42 -5.91 -11.00 4.52
CA ARG A 42 -5.71 -11.38 3.10
C ARG A 42 -4.39 -10.82 2.57
N VAL A 43 -4.10 -9.53 2.79
CA VAL A 43 -2.84 -8.92 2.33
C VAL A 43 -1.63 -9.66 2.91
N LEU A 44 -1.59 -9.84 4.24
CA LEU A 44 -0.45 -10.49 4.91
C LEU A 44 -0.26 -11.95 4.47
N ARG A 45 -1.36 -12.68 4.21
CA ARG A 45 -1.27 -14.05 3.67
C ARG A 45 -0.64 -14.07 2.28
N GLU A 46 -1.03 -13.16 1.39
CA GLU A 46 -0.44 -13.11 0.06
C GLU A 46 1.03 -12.69 0.11
N ILE A 47 1.38 -11.73 0.97
CA ILE A 47 2.78 -11.31 1.19
C ILE A 47 3.63 -12.47 1.72
N GLY A 48 3.20 -13.15 2.77
CA GLY A 48 3.95 -14.26 3.36
C GLY A 48 4.11 -15.47 2.43
N ALA A 49 3.37 -15.49 1.32
CA ALA A 49 3.44 -16.55 0.32
C ALA A 49 4.33 -16.19 -0.89
N PHE A 50 5.00 -15.03 -0.87
CA PHE A 50 6.16 -14.73 -1.70
C PHE A 50 7.42 -15.36 -1.10
N THR A 51 7.79 -16.53 -1.61
CA THR A 51 8.96 -17.30 -1.17
C THR A 51 9.83 -17.69 -2.36
N ARG A 52 11.11 -18.01 -2.11
CA ARG A 52 12.05 -18.55 -3.11
C ARG A 52 12.84 -19.71 -2.50
N PRO A 53 13.33 -20.69 -3.28
CA PRO A 53 14.14 -21.78 -2.75
C PRO A 53 15.31 -21.26 -1.90
N GLY A 54 15.45 -21.79 -0.69
CA GLY A 54 16.50 -21.38 0.25
C GLY A 54 16.20 -20.11 1.06
N HIS A 55 15.04 -19.46 0.89
CA HIS A 55 14.64 -18.31 1.70
C HIS A 55 13.23 -18.49 2.27
N THR A 56 13.08 -18.14 3.55
CA THR A 56 11.78 -18.16 4.24
C THR A 56 10.79 -17.15 3.64
N TYR A 57 11.29 -16.00 3.16
CA TYR A 57 10.50 -14.93 2.57
C TYR A 57 11.29 -14.16 1.51
N ARG A 58 10.61 -13.66 0.47
CA ARG A 58 11.13 -12.61 -0.45
C ARG A 58 10.71 -11.21 -0.05
N ILE A 59 9.60 -11.13 0.68
CA ILE A 59 9.08 -9.92 1.32
C ILE A 59 8.99 -10.24 2.80
N ASP A 60 9.74 -9.52 3.63
CA ASP A 60 9.67 -9.69 5.08
C ASP A 60 8.30 -9.19 5.60
N PRO A 61 7.44 -10.08 6.14
CA PRO A 61 6.12 -9.68 6.63
C PRO A 61 6.17 -8.65 7.77
N ASP A 62 7.26 -8.61 8.54
CA ASP A 62 7.42 -7.68 9.67
C ASP A 62 7.80 -6.26 9.20
N GLN A 63 8.25 -6.11 7.94
CA GLN A 63 8.59 -4.83 7.34
C GLN A 63 7.48 -4.25 6.46
N VAL A 64 6.33 -4.92 6.36
CA VAL A 64 5.18 -4.44 5.59
C VAL A 64 4.46 -3.34 6.35
N VAL A 65 4.26 -2.21 5.69
CA VAL A 65 3.44 -1.10 6.21
C VAL A 65 2.15 -0.99 5.40
N ILE A 66 1.01 -1.13 6.07
CA ILE A 66 -0.31 -0.84 5.49
C ILE A 66 -0.73 0.53 6.00
N SER A 67 -0.54 1.56 5.17
CA SER A 67 -0.84 2.95 5.49
C SER A 67 -2.29 3.28 5.12
N THR A 68 -3.06 3.82 6.08
CA THR A 68 -4.49 4.18 5.92
C THR A 68 -4.91 5.29 6.88
N ASP A 69 -6.04 5.95 6.62
CA ASP A 69 -6.66 6.91 7.55
C ASP A 69 -7.56 6.26 8.62
N VAL A 70 -7.39 4.95 8.85
CA VAL A 70 -8.03 4.27 9.96
C VAL A 70 -7.14 4.40 11.19
N PRO A 71 -7.56 5.09 12.26
CA PRO A 71 -6.75 5.20 13.46
C PRO A 71 -6.53 3.80 14.04
N VAL A 72 -5.26 3.40 14.11
CA VAL A 72 -4.81 2.16 14.73
C VAL A 72 -5.04 2.23 16.24
N ARG A 73 -5.59 1.16 16.83
CA ARG A 73 -5.54 0.96 18.27
C ARG A 73 -4.11 0.62 18.69
N GLN A 74 -3.78 0.77 19.98
CA GLN A 74 -2.49 0.35 20.54
C GLN A 74 -2.17 -1.14 20.33
N ASP A 75 -3.16 -1.97 19.96
CA ASP A 75 -3.02 -3.40 19.63
C ASP A 75 -2.86 -3.68 18.11
N GLY A 76 -2.81 -2.64 17.26
CA GLY A 76 -2.69 -2.77 15.81
C GLY A 76 -3.97 -3.23 15.09
N LEU A 77 -5.10 -3.34 15.80
CA LEU A 77 -6.39 -3.74 15.22
C LEU A 77 -7.29 -2.53 14.94
N PRO A 78 -8.04 -2.52 13.82
CA PRO A 78 -8.98 -1.46 13.48
C PRO A 78 -10.18 -1.43 14.45
N TYR A 79 -10.59 -0.23 14.86
CA TYR A 79 -11.72 -0.03 15.78
C TYR A 79 -13.05 -0.47 15.14
N SER A 80 -13.71 -1.50 15.67
CA SER A 80 -15.08 -1.85 15.28
C SER A 80 -16.07 -0.81 15.83
N GLY A 81 -16.83 -0.14 14.95
CA GLY A 81 -17.95 0.74 15.33
C GLY A 81 -17.73 2.25 15.21
N ARG A 82 -16.56 2.73 14.78
CA ARG A 82 -16.38 4.16 14.42
C ARG A 82 -16.86 4.43 13.00
N LYS A 83 -17.23 5.69 12.74
CA LYS A 83 -17.53 6.20 11.40
C LYS A 83 -16.35 5.86 10.47
N PRO A 84 -16.59 5.30 9.27
CA PRO A 84 -15.53 5.09 8.28
C PRO A 84 -14.77 6.40 8.02
N PRO A 85 -13.46 6.36 7.75
CA PRO A 85 -12.73 7.55 7.34
C PRO A 85 -13.32 8.12 6.05
N GLU A 86 -13.17 9.43 5.86
CA GLU A 86 -13.59 10.11 4.64
C GLU A 86 -12.74 9.66 3.45
N ASP A 87 -11.42 9.51 3.66
CA ASP A 87 -10.55 8.84 2.71
C ASP A 87 -10.54 7.33 2.94
N SER A 88 -11.03 6.57 1.95
CA SER A 88 -11.01 5.10 1.96
C SER A 88 -9.71 4.51 1.40
N GLY A 89 -8.77 5.35 0.97
CA GLY A 89 -7.51 4.94 0.35
C GLY A 89 -6.64 4.05 1.24
N VAL A 90 -5.87 3.17 0.57
CA VAL A 90 -4.93 2.26 1.19
C VAL A 90 -3.65 2.27 0.38
N ALA A 91 -2.49 2.34 1.03
CA ALA A 91 -1.20 2.13 0.41
C ALA A 91 -0.41 1.06 1.18
N VAL A 92 0.00 0.00 0.49
CA VAL A 92 0.79 -1.09 1.09
C VAL A 92 2.22 -0.97 0.61
N TYR A 93 3.12 -0.64 1.55
CA TYR A 93 4.55 -0.53 1.33
C TYR A 93 5.26 -1.80 1.81
N PHE A 94 6.22 -2.27 1.03
CA PHE A 94 7.03 -3.44 1.35
C PHE A 94 8.30 -3.47 0.50
N GLU A 95 9.28 -4.25 0.93
CA GLU A 95 10.50 -4.51 0.18
C GLU A 95 10.40 -5.87 -0.51
N LEU A 96 10.72 -5.93 -1.81
CA LEU A 96 10.83 -7.17 -2.55
C LEU A 96 12.25 -7.29 -3.10
N ASP A 97 12.96 -8.35 -2.69
CA ASP A 97 14.33 -8.63 -3.16
C ASP A 97 15.28 -7.42 -3.06
N GLY A 98 15.12 -6.57 -2.04
CA GLY A 98 15.94 -5.38 -1.80
C GLY A 98 15.41 -4.09 -2.43
N GLU A 99 14.30 -4.13 -3.17
CA GLU A 99 13.70 -2.97 -3.82
C GLU A 99 12.41 -2.52 -3.10
N PRO A 100 12.27 -1.22 -2.76
CA PRO A 100 11.08 -0.73 -2.08
C PRO A 100 9.93 -0.54 -3.09
N HIS A 101 8.76 -1.04 -2.72
CA HIS A 101 7.54 -0.96 -3.53
C HIS A 101 6.34 -0.47 -2.74
N VAL A 102 5.37 0.08 -3.46
CA VAL A 102 4.09 0.54 -2.93
C VAL A 102 2.93 0.12 -3.83
N LEU A 103 1.88 -0.44 -3.25
CA LEU A 103 0.61 -0.72 -3.93
C LEU A 103 -0.49 0.20 -3.36
N PRO A 104 -0.79 1.34 -4.03
CA PRO A 104 -1.89 2.21 -3.67
C PRO A 104 -3.22 1.75 -4.29
N CYS A 105 -4.32 1.88 -3.56
CA CYS A 105 -5.67 1.65 -4.06
C CYS A 105 -6.70 2.50 -3.30
N ASP A 106 -7.48 3.29 -4.04
CA ASP A 106 -8.59 4.10 -3.52
C ASP A 106 -9.82 4.06 -4.43
N THR A 107 -9.89 3.08 -5.33
CA THR A 107 -11.01 2.89 -6.28
C THR A 107 -12.33 2.60 -5.56
N TRP A 108 -12.27 1.95 -4.39
CA TRP A 108 -13.44 1.52 -3.64
C TRP A 108 -13.77 2.46 -2.49
N ASP A 109 -15.05 2.56 -2.17
CA ASP A 109 -15.58 3.43 -1.10
C ASP A 109 -15.35 2.91 0.33
N ARG A 110 -14.69 1.75 0.47
CA ARG A 110 -14.36 1.13 1.76
C ARG A 110 -12.90 0.72 1.80
N VAL A 111 -12.24 1.04 2.91
CA VAL A 111 -10.86 0.65 3.22
C VAL A 111 -10.65 -0.86 3.09
N ALA A 112 -11.58 -1.66 3.63
CA ALA A 112 -11.48 -3.13 3.56
C ALA A 112 -11.52 -3.65 2.11
N ASP A 113 -12.25 -2.97 1.22
CA ASP A 113 -12.38 -3.37 -0.18
C ASP A 113 -11.14 -2.96 -0.99
N ASN A 114 -10.55 -1.79 -0.71
CA ASN A 114 -9.24 -1.39 -1.26
C ASN A 114 -8.12 -2.34 -0.81
N MET A 115 -8.06 -2.71 0.48
CA MET A 115 -7.12 -3.73 0.97
C MET A 115 -7.32 -5.08 0.26
N ALA A 116 -8.58 -5.50 0.05
CA ALA A 116 -8.89 -6.74 -0.63
C ALA A 116 -8.49 -6.73 -2.12
N ALA A 117 -8.61 -5.58 -2.79
CA ALA A 117 -8.15 -5.39 -4.15
C ALA A 117 -6.61 -5.53 -4.25
N ILE A 118 -5.88 -4.92 -3.31
CA ILE A 118 -4.41 -5.06 -3.23
C ILE A 118 -4.02 -6.54 -2.99
N ALA A 119 -4.72 -7.24 -2.09
CA ALA A 119 -4.49 -8.67 -1.89
C ALA A 119 -4.75 -9.49 -3.16
N ALA A 120 -5.83 -9.20 -3.90
CA ALA A 120 -6.10 -9.87 -5.17
C ALA A 120 -5.00 -9.59 -6.22
N HIS A 121 -4.47 -8.37 -6.26
CA HIS A 121 -3.36 -8.00 -7.13
C HIS A 121 -2.07 -8.77 -6.79
N LEU A 122 -1.71 -8.85 -5.50
CA LEU A 122 -0.58 -9.67 -5.02
C LEU A 122 -0.72 -11.15 -5.42
N GLY A 123 -1.92 -11.72 -5.24
CA GLY A 123 -2.20 -13.09 -5.66
C GLY A 123 -2.08 -13.30 -7.17
N ALA A 124 -2.55 -12.33 -7.97
CA ALA A 124 -2.43 -12.36 -9.42
C ALA A 124 -0.96 -12.30 -9.88
N MET A 125 -0.13 -11.44 -9.27
CA MET A 125 1.31 -11.36 -9.58
C MET A 125 2.04 -12.67 -9.28
N ARG A 126 1.75 -13.30 -8.13
CA ARG A 126 2.25 -14.65 -7.81
C ARG A 126 1.78 -15.70 -8.81
N GLY A 127 0.55 -15.55 -9.32
CA GLY A 127 0.01 -16.38 -10.39
C GLY A 127 0.82 -16.22 -11.68
N MET A 128 0.99 -14.98 -12.15
CA MET A 128 1.72 -14.65 -13.38
C MET A 128 3.15 -15.20 -13.36
N GLU A 129 3.88 -15.00 -12.26
CA GLU A 129 5.23 -15.54 -12.10
C GLU A 129 5.23 -17.08 -12.16
N ARG A 130 4.31 -17.74 -11.44
CA ARG A 130 4.19 -19.20 -11.43
C ARG A 130 3.82 -19.78 -12.81
N TRP A 131 3.02 -19.05 -13.58
CA TRP A 131 2.60 -19.44 -14.92
C TRP A 131 3.64 -19.09 -15.99
N GLY A 132 4.71 -18.38 -15.64
CA GLY A 132 5.77 -17.96 -16.57
C GLY A 132 5.38 -16.81 -17.50
N VAL A 133 4.40 -15.97 -17.10
CA VAL A 133 3.85 -14.87 -17.92
C VAL A 133 4.52 -13.52 -17.60
N GLY A 134 5.64 -13.52 -16.89
CA GLY A 134 6.39 -12.31 -16.56
C GLY A 134 7.27 -12.51 -15.35
N ASP A 135 8.27 -11.65 -15.22
CA ASP A 135 9.08 -11.57 -14.01
C ASP A 135 8.42 -10.62 -12.99
N LEU A 136 8.47 -11.01 -11.72
CA LEU A 136 7.83 -10.26 -10.64
C LEU A 136 8.39 -8.83 -10.52
N ARG A 137 9.69 -8.66 -10.73
CA ARG A 137 10.34 -7.34 -10.71
C ARG A 137 9.80 -6.42 -11.81
N SER A 138 9.51 -6.98 -12.98
CA SER A 138 8.93 -6.23 -14.10
C SER A 138 7.51 -5.75 -13.78
N HIS A 139 6.74 -6.52 -13.01
CA HIS A 139 5.41 -6.12 -12.56
C HIS A 139 5.45 -4.98 -11.54
N PHE A 140 6.53 -4.87 -10.76
CA PHE A 140 6.68 -3.87 -9.71
C PHE A 140 7.49 -2.62 -10.11
N ALA A 141 8.09 -2.59 -11.29
CA ALA A 141 8.88 -1.44 -11.76
C ALA A 141 8.07 -0.13 -11.83
N GLY A 142 6.76 -0.20 -12.08
CA GLY A 142 5.86 0.96 -12.04
C GLY A 142 5.42 1.37 -10.64
N PHE A 143 5.83 0.63 -9.60
CA PHE A 143 5.41 0.76 -8.21
C PHE A 143 6.58 1.02 -7.27
N THR A 144 7.73 1.47 -7.77
CA THR A 144 8.87 1.82 -6.94
C THR A 144 8.49 2.93 -5.96
N ALA A 145 8.62 2.65 -4.68
CA ALA A 145 8.43 3.65 -3.64
C ALA A 145 9.64 4.58 -3.68
N LEU A 146 9.48 5.75 -4.29
CA LEU A 146 10.43 6.84 -4.12
C LEU A 146 10.38 7.28 -2.65
N GLU A 147 11.54 7.52 -2.06
CA GLU A 147 11.63 8.04 -0.71
C GLU A 147 10.74 9.29 -0.60
N HIS A 148 9.86 9.27 0.40
CA HIS A 148 9.13 10.47 0.78
C HIS A 148 10.19 11.41 1.37
N ASN A 149 10.65 12.40 0.62
CA ASN A 149 11.49 13.47 1.15
C ASN A 149 10.57 14.43 1.93
N PRO A 150 10.54 14.41 3.27
CA PRO A 150 9.70 15.30 4.02
C PRO A 150 10.50 16.60 4.24
N ASP A 151 10.52 17.49 3.25
CA ASP A 151 10.65 18.92 3.52
C ASP A 151 10.17 19.78 2.33
N PRO A 152 8.93 20.33 2.36
CA PRO A 152 8.50 21.35 1.41
C PRO A 152 9.21 22.69 1.60
N ASP A 153 9.86 22.91 2.75
CA ASP A 153 10.43 24.20 3.15
C ASP A 153 11.97 24.24 3.11
N GLY A 154 12.64 23.12 2.83
CA GLY A 154 14.09 22.98 3.02
C GLY A 154 15.02 23.21 1.82
N ASP A 155 14.67 22.73 0.61
CA ASP A 155 15.72 22.42 -0.39
C ASP A 155 15.56 23.04 -1.79
N TRP A 156 14.54 23.86 -2.04
CA TRP A 156 14.36 24.43 -3.38
C TRP A 156 15.50 25.39 -3.83
N PRO A 157 16.16 26.19 -2.96
CA PRO A 157 17.30 27.01 -3.40
C PRO A 157 18.53 26.18 -3.74
N TYR A 158 18.71 25.03 -3.09
CA TYR A 158 19.87 24.15 -3.27
C TYR A 158 19.85 23.43 -4.62
N ILE A 159 18.67 22.99 -5.08
CA ILE A 159 18.49 22.28 -6.36
C ILE A 159 18.72 23.20 -7.57
N LEU A 160 18.44 24.50 -7.43
CA LEU A 160 18.63 25.49 -8.50
C LEU A 160 20.02 26.16 -8.46
N GLY A 161 20.89 25.81 -7.51
CA GLY A 161 22.22 26.42 -7.36
C GLY A 161 22.18 27.92 -7.04
N VAL A 162 21.05 28.43 -6.51
CA VAL A 162 20.90 29.84 -6.13
C VAL A 162 21.01 29.97 -4.62
N SER A 163 21.90 30.85 -4.18
CA SER A 163 22.06 31.17 -2.75
C SER A 163 20.73 31.66 -2.17
N PRO A 164 20.33 31.23 -0.95
CA PRO A 164 19.12 31.69 -0.25
C PRO A 164 19.07 33.21 0.04
N THR A 165 20.13 33.94 -0.31
CA THR A 165 20.33 35.36 -0.02
C THR A 165 20.47 36.22 -1.27
N ALA A 166 20.02 35.73 -2.44
CA ALA A 166 19.94 36.58 -3.62
C ALA A 166 18.88 37.68 -3.40
N PRO A 167 19.24 38.98 -3.49
CA PRO A 167 18.32 40.11 -3.31
C PRO A 167 17.29 40.25 -4.43
#